data_AF-A0A512J069-F1
#
_entry.id   AF-A0A512J069-F1
#
_cell.length_a   1.000
_cell.length_b   1.000
_cell.length_c   1.000
_cell.angle_alpha   90.00
_cell.angle_beta   90.00
_cell.angle_gamma   90.00
#
_symmetry.space_group_name_H-M   'P 1'
#
loop_
_entity.id
_entity.type
_entity.pdbx_description
1 polymer ?
#
loop_
_entity_poly.entity_id
_entity_poly.type
_entity_poly.pdbx_seq_one_letter_code
_entity_poly.pdbx_strand_id
1 'polypeptide(L)'
;MSAQRTRSADEWADIIAGAYAAKTRPPLTPQLLMEMRAVLLEAVREAEASHVPGSEWCERVNLVLDRSEMSLHSAVGPRLAAIDPEAGTAEMVHRSEAGRPLRAFGGQ
;
A
#
# COMPACT_ATOMS: atom_id res chain seq x y z
N MET A 1 24.31 -13.91 9.93
CA MET A 1 23.88 -13.57 8.55
C MET A 1 22.40 -13.87 8.49
N SER A 2 21.59 -12.85 8.77
CA SER A 2 20.14 -13.00 8.96
C SER A 2 19.49 -13.24 7.60
N ALA A 3 18.71 -14.32 7.51
CA ALA A 3 17.99 -14.70 6.31
C ALA A 3 16.99 -13.59 5.94
N GLN A 4 17.35 -12.73 4.99
CA GLN A 4 16.40 -11.86 4.30
C GLN A 4 15.50 -12.79 3.47
N ARG A 5 14.47 -13.37 4.10
CA ARG A 5 13.31 -13.82 3.33
C ARG A 5 12.69 -12.55 2.78
N THR A 6 13.09 -12.16 1.58
CA THR A 6 12.37 -11.17 0.79
C THR A 6 10.92 -11.66 0.76
N ARG A 7 10.03 -10.97 1.49
CA ARG A 7 8.61 -11.33 1.53
C ARG A 7 8.11 -11.39 0.10
N SER A 8 7.37 -12.44 -0.21
CA SER A 8 6.86 -12.60 -1.58
C SER A 8 5.81 -11.52 -1.89
N ALA A 9 5.61 -11.18 -3.16
CA ALA A 9 4.59 -10.23 -3.58
C ALA A 9 3.19 -10.51 -2.99
N ASP A 10 2.85 -11.79 -2.77
CA ASP A 10 1.59 -12.20 -2.12
C ASP A 10 1.51 -11.77 -0.65
N GLU A 11 2.60 -11.89 0.10
CA GLU A 11 2.67 -11.42 1.49
C GLU A 11 2.54 -9.89 1.56
N TRP A 12 3.19 -9.18 0.63
CA TRP A 12 3.08 -7.72 0.55
C TRP A 12 1.68 -7.26 0.20
N ALA A 13 1.03 -7.92 -0.76
CA ALA A 13 -0.36 -7.62 -1.10
C ALA A 13 -1.29 -7.81 0.11
N ASP A 14 -1.07 -8.85 0.91
CA ASP A 14 -1.85 -9.11 2.12
C ASP A 14 -1.64 -8.04 3.20
N ILE A 15 -0.38 -7.67 3.46
CA ILE A 15 -0.01 -6.61 4.42
C ILE A 15 -0.64 -5.28 4.02
N ILE A 16 -0.52 -4.89 2.75
CA ILE A 16 -1.05 -3.62 2.23
C ILE A 16 -2.58 -3.64 2.26
N ALA A 17 -3.23 -4.73 1.83
CA ALA A 17 -4.67 -4.87 1.87
C ALA A 17 -5.22 -4.81 3.31
N GLY A 18 -4.55 -5.47 4.26
CA GLY A 18 -4.89 -5.43 5.68
C GLY A 18 -4.76 -4.04 6.28
N ALA A 19 -3.65 -3.34 6.00
CA ALA A 19 -3.43 -1.97 6.45
C ALA A 19 -4.47 -1.00 5.87
N TYR A 20 -4.80 -1.17 4.59
CA TYR A 20 -5.83 -0.40 3.90
C TYR A 20 -7.21 -0.62 4.54
N ALA A 21 -7.61 -1.89 4.73
CA ALA A 21 -8.89 -2.24 5.33
C ALA A 21 -9.03 -1.74 6.79
N ALA A 22 -7.96 -1.78 7.57
CA ALA A 22 -7.96 -1.31 8.96
C ALA A 22 -8.18 0.22 9.08
N LYS A 23 -7.74 0.98 8.08
CA LYS A 23 -7.83 2.44 8.04
C LYS A 23 -9.02 2.95 7.21
N THR A 24 -9.60 2.13 6.33
CA THR A 24 -10.77 2.47 5.51
C THR A 24 -12.04 2.46 6.35
N ARG A 25 -12.89 3.48 6.18
CA ARG A 25 -14.24 3.55 6.79
C ARG A 25 -15.26 4.05 5.77
N PRO A 26 -16.41 3.37 5.57
CA PRO A 26 -16.86 2.13 6.24
C PRO A 26 -15.98 0.89 5.92
N PRO A 27 -16.06 -0.19 6.73
CA PRO A 27 -15.26 -1.40 6.49
C PRO A 27 -15.56 -2.00 5.12
N LEU A 28 -14.51 -2.45 4.43
CA LEU A 28 -14.64 -3.11 3.14
C LEU A 28 -15.35 -4.45 3.30
N THR A 29 -16.18 -4.80 2.33
CA THR A 29 -16.74 -6.14 2.26
C THR A 29 -15.65 -7.15 1.91
N PRO A 30 -15.82 -8.44 2.25
CA PRO A 30 -14.84 -9.48 1.90
C PRO A 30 -14.56 -9.59 0.40
N GLN A 31 -15.57 -9.33 -0.44
CA GLN A 31 -15.43 -9.31 -1.90
C GLN A 31 -14.52 -8.16 -2.34
N LEU A 32 -14.75 -6.94 -1.83
CA LEU A 32 -13.92 -5.78 -2.11
C LEU A 32 -12.47 -5.97 -1.64
N LEU A 33 -12.28 -6.62 -0.49
CA LEU A 33 -10.95 -6.93 0.02
C LEU A 33 -10.22 -7.92 -0.89
N MET A 34 -10.93 -8.93 -1.41
CA MET A 34 -10.36 -9.92 -2.33
C MET A 34 -9.99 -9.28 -3.68
N GLU A 35 -10.85 -8.44 -4.25
CA GLU A 35 -10.53 -7.68 -5.46
C GLU A 35 -9.34 -6.74 -5.22
N MET A 36 -9.34 -6.00 -4.11
CA MET A 36 -8.23 -5.11 -3.76
C MET A 36 -6.91 -5.87 -3.63
N ARG A 37 -6.92 -7.02 -2.96
CA ARG A 37 -5.73 -7.90 -2.83
C ARG A 37 -5.23 -8.36 -4.20
N ALA A 38 -6.12 -8.68 -5.13
CA ALA A 38 -5.72 -9.08 -6.48
C ALA A 38 -5.03 -7.94 -7.24
N VAL A 39 -5.61 -6.74 -7.24
CA VAL A 39 -4.98 -5.59 -7.94
C VAL A 39 -3.66 -5.17 -7.27
N LEU A 40 -3.60 -5.23 -5.93
CA LEU A 40 -2.37 -4.96 -5.18
C LEU A 40 -1.27 -5.99 -5.48
N LEU A 41 -1.62 -7.26 -5.62
CA LEU A 41 -0.67 -8.32 -5.99
C LEU A 41 -0.03 -8.05 -7.36
N GLU A 42 -0.84 -7.65 -8.35
CA GLU A 42 -0.32 -7.27 -9.66
C GLU A 42 0.62 -6.07 -9.57
N ALA A 43 0.21 -5.02 -8.84
CA ALA A 43 1.02 -3.81 -8.64
C ALA A 43 2.38 -4.11 -7.98
N VAL A 44 2.38 -4.98 -6.96
CA VAL A 44 3.60 -5.39 -6.26
C VAL A 44 4.49 -6.23 -7.17
N ARG A 45 3.92 -7.18 -7.93
CA ARG A 45 4.68 -7.98 -8.91
C ARG A 45 5.34 -7.11 -9.97
N GLU A 46 4.63 -6.11 -10.49
CA GLU A 46 5.18 -5.16 -11.46
C GLU A 46 6.30 -4.31 -10.87
N ALA A 47 6.15 -3.86 -9.62
CA ALA A 47 7.17 -3.11 -8.91
C ALA A 47 8.44 -3.96 -8.65
N GLU A 48 8.28 -5.20 -8.21
CA GLU A 48 9.40 -6.14 -8.03
C GLU A 48 10.11 -6.44 -9.36
N ALA A 49 9.34 -6.68 -10.43
CA ALA A 49 9.89 -6.91 -11.77
C ALA A 49 10.66 -5.69 -12.30
N SER A 50 10.22 -4.48 -11.94
CA SER A 50 10.85 -3.23 -12.36
C SER A 50 12.02 -2.81 -11.47
N HIS A 51 12.27 -3.49 -10.33
CA HIS A 51 13.31 -3.15 -9.36
C HIS A 51 13.29 -1.67 -8.92
N VAL A 52 12.08 -1.11 -8.83
CA VAL A 52 11.89 0.32 -8.56
C VAL A 52 12.16 0.67 -7.09
N PRO A 53 12.64 1.90 -6.80
CA PRO A 53 12.81 2.35 -5.43
C PRO A 53 11.46 2.40 -4.69
N GLY A 54 11.51 2.29 -3.36
CA GLY A 54 10.30 2.21 -2.51
C GLY A 54 9.32 3.38 -2.68
N SER A 55 9.79 4.56 -3.05
CA SER A 55 8.92 5.72 -3.36
C SER A 55 8.08 5.49 -4.62
N GLU A 56 8.68 4.99 -5.70
CA GLU A 56 7.97 4.64 -6.94
C GLU A 56 7.03 3.46 -6.74
N TRP A 57 7.37 2.54 -5.84
CA TRP A 57 6.49 1.45 -5.45
C TRP A 57 5.24 1.98 -4.73
N CYS A 58 5.40 2.92 -3.81
CA CYS A 58 4.29 3.60 -3.14
C CYS A 58 3.39 4.32 -4.16
N GLU A 59 3.97 5.00 -5.14
CA GLU A 59 3.21 5.66 -6.21
C GLU A 59 2.42 4.67 -7.07
N ARG A 60 3.04 3.56 -7.51
CA ARG A 60 2.34 2.51 -8.29
C ARG A 60 1.18 1.90 -7.52
N VAL A 61 1.38 1.56 -6.25
CA VAL A 61 0.31 1.04 -5.39
C VAL A 61 -0.80 2.07 -5.22
N ASN A 62 -0.45 3.34 -4.97
CA ASN A 62 -1.44 4.40 -4.86
C ASN A 62 -2.23 4.63 -6.16
N LEU A 63 -1.61 4.55 -7.34
CA LEU A 63 -2.29 4.64 -8.62
C LEU A 63 -3.32 3.51 -8.80
N VAL A 64 -2.93 2.29 -8.41
CA VAL A 64 -3.82 1.13 -8.43
C VAL A 64 -4.98 1.30 -7.46
N LEU A 65 -4.71 1.77 -6.24
CA LEU A 65 -5.76 2.10 -5.26
C LEU A 65 -6.72 3.15 -5.82
N ASP A 66 -6.22 4.21 -6.48
CA ASP A 66 -7.06 5.25 -7.08
C ASP A 66 -7.99 4.70 -8.17
N ARG A 67 -7.46 3.86 -9.05
CA ARG A 67 -8.26 3.19 -10.08
C ARG A 67 -9.32 2.29 -9.46
N SER A 68 -8.98 1.52 -8.43
CA SER A 68 -9.93 0.69 -7.70
C SER A 68 -10.99 1.54 -7.00
N GLU A 69 -10.64 2.65 -6.35
CA GLU A 69 -11.58 3.61 -5.75
C GLU A 69 -12.56 4.18 -6.79
N MET A 70 -12.05 4.60 -7.96
CA MET A 70 -12.87 5.09 -9.07
C MET A 70 -13.84 4.03 -9.60
N SER A 71 -13.36 2.78 -9.74
CA SER A 71 -14.20 1.67 -10.21
C SER A 71 -15.27 1.29 -9.20
N LEU A 72 -14.93 1.31 -7.92
CA LEU A 72 -15.80 0.86 -6.83
C LEU A 72 -16.85 1.90 -6.42
N HIS A 73 -16.74 3.17 -6.86
CA HIS A 73 -17.56 4.30 -6.41
C HIS A 73 -17.70 4.39 -4.88
N SER A 74 -16.77 3.74 -4.17
CA SER A 74 -16.81 3.52 -2.74
C SER A 74 -15.78 4.44 -2.09
N ALA A 75 -16.04 4.79 -0.83
CA ALA A 75 -15.38 5.86 -0.09
C ALA A 75 -13.86 5.95 -0.34
N VAL A 76 -13.39 7.19 -0.49
CA VAL A 76 -11.97 7.54 -0.57
C VAL A 76 -11.22 6.96 0.63
N GLY A 77 -10.33 6.01 0.35
CA GLY A 77 -9.55 5.29 1.33
C GLY A 77 -8.22 5.96 1.70
N PRO A 78 -7.46 5.33 2.61
CA PRO A 78 -6.12 5.74 2.96
C PRO A 78 -5.14 5.51 1.79
N ARG A 79 -4.04 6.26 1.78
CA ARG A 79 -2.94 6.14 0.83
C ARG A 79 -1.74 5.52 1.50
N LEU A 80 -0.97 4.77 0.72
CA LEU A 80 0.30 4.24 1.15
C LEU A 80 1.32 5.39 1.22
N ALA A 81 1.83 5.67 2.42
CA ALA A 81 2.83 6.71 2.68
C ALA A 81 4.26 6.17 2.55
N ALA A 82 4.49 4.98 3.10
CA ALA A 82 5.77 4.33 3.11
C ALA A 82 5.61 2.82 3.17
N ILE A 83 6.56 2.10 2.58
CA ILE A 83 6.74 0.68 2.82
C ILE A 83 8.08 0.51 3.52
N ASP A 84 8.06 -0.18 4.66
CA ASP A 84 9.25 -0.56 5.39
C ASP A 84 9.56 -2.04 5.09
N PRO A 85 10.50 -2.32 4.17
CA PRO A 85 10.84 -3.70 3.80
C PRO A 85 11.57 -4.46 4.91
N GLU A 86 12.20 -3.77 5.86
CA GLU A 86 12.95 -4.37 6.97
C GLU A 86 12.00 -4.87 8.07
N ALA A 87 11.04 -4.03 8.47
CA ALA A 87 9.96 -4.34 9.40
C ALA A 87 8.87 -5.21 8.74
N GLY A 88 8.67 -5.09 7.43
CA GLY A 88 7.58 -5.75 6.72
C GLY A 88 6.23 -5.11 6.97
N THR A 89 6.20 -3.80 7.02
CA THR A 89 5.00 -3.03 7.34
C THR A 89 4.72 -2.01 6.26
N ALA A 90 3.44 -1.84 5.93
CA ALA A 90 2.97 -0.79 5.04
C ALA A 90 2.30 0.31 5.88
N GLU A 91 2.80 1.53 5.77
CA GLU A 91 2.22 2.67 6.47
C GLU A 91 1.14 3.32 5.61
N MET A 92 -0.09 3.27 6.12
CA MET A 92 -1.27 3.85 5.48
C MET A 92 -1.70 5.11 6.21
N VAL A 93 -1.78 6.22 5.49
CA VAL A 93 -2.18 7.54 6.01
C VAL A 93 -3.43 8.05 5.31
N HIS A 94 -4.16 8.96 5.93
CA HIS A 94 -5.28 9.60 5.24
C HIS A 94 -4.80 10.44 4.06
N ARG A 95 -5.61 10.56 3.00
CA ARG A 95 -5.28 11.34 1.80
C ARG A 95 -4.83 12.77 2.11
N SER A 96 -5.39 13.39 3.15
CA SER A 96 -5.00 14.72 3.65
C SER A 96 -3.56 14.80 4.18
N GLU A 97 -2.98 13.67 4.61
CA GLU A 97 -1.62 13.55 5.12
C GLU A 97 -0.65 13.05 4.06
N ALA A 98 -1.12 12.24 3.10
CA ALA A 98 -0.31 11.70 2.02
C ALA A 98 0.29 12.76 1.07
N GLY A 99 -0.37 13.91 0.93
CA GLY A 99 0.13 15.06 0.15
C GLY A 99 0.98 16.04 0.95
N ARG A 100 1.13 15.82 2.27
CA ARG A 100 2.04 16.63 3.08
C ARG A 100 3.43 16.02 2.92
N PRO A 101 4.48 16.80 2.59
CA PRO A 101 5.83 16.26 2.66
C PRO A 101 5.99 15.64 4.04
N LEU A 102 6.32 14.35 4.08
CA LEU A 102 6.71 13.65 5.31
C LEU A 102 7.71 14.57 5.98
N ARG A 103 7.29 15.17 7.09
CA ARG A 103 8.05 16.22 7.76
C ARG A 103 9.42 15.59 8.01
N ALA A 104 10.45 16.11 7.32
CA ALA A 104 11.80 15.62 7.47
C ALA A 104 12.08 15.51 8.97
N PHE A 105 12.51 14.33 9.42
CA PHE A 105 12.94 14.06 10.78
C PHE A 105 13.72 15.28 11.30
N GLY A 106 13.07 16.05 12.16
CA GLY A 106 13.53 17.37 12.57
C GLY A 106 13.19 17.59 14.03
N GLY A 107 14.21 17.43 14.87
CA GLY A 107 14.24 17.78 16.29
C GLY A 107 14.61 16.58 17.16
N GLN A 108 15.74 16.54 17.86
CA GLN A 108 16.79 17.53 18.16
C GLN A 108 18.11 16.79 18.38
#